data_AF-A0A1X0ZEJ9-F1
#
_entry.id   AF-A0A1X0ZEJ9-F1
#
_cell.length_a   1.000
_cell.length_b   1.000
_cell.length_c   1.000
_cell.angle_alpha   90.00
_cell.angle_beta   90.00
_cell.angle_gamma   90.00
#
_symmetry.space_group_name_H-M   'P 1'
#
loop_
_entity.id
_entity.type
_entity.pdbx_description
1 polymer ?
#
loop_
_entity_poly.entity_id
_entity_poly.type
_entity_poly.pdbx_seq_one_letter_code
_entity_poly.pdbx_strand_id
1 'polypeptide(L)' 'MRGGERGHLVAQAAAFKKTSDGVRAPARVEQVIAKVRGIAVETGASPEVVERVYRAMIAAFIDEELQVHAGLAGK' A
#
# COMPACT_ATOMS: atom_id res chain seq x y z
N MET A 1 31.23 -6.39 -14.31
CA MET A 1 29.90 -6.13 -14.92
C MET A 1 29.26 -7.48 -15.21
N ARG A 2 28.06 -7.86 -14.76
CA ARG A 2 26.82 -7.13 -14.45
C ARG A 2 26.08 -7.85 -13.31
N GLY A 3 25.44 -7.07 -12.44
CA GLY A 3 24.78 -7.52 -11.22
C GLY A 3 23.55 -8.40 -11.44
N GLY A 4 23.45 -9.43 -10.60
CA GLY A 4 22.23 -10.18 -10.35
C GLY A 4 21.44 -9.53 -9.21
N GLU A 5 20.81 -8.38 -9.47
CA GLU A 5 20.06 -7.63 -8.46
C GLU A 5 18.60 -7.42 -8.84
N ARG A 6 17.78 -8.48 -8.97
CA ARG A 6 16.30 -8.30 -9.02
C ARG A 6 15.51 -9.46 -8.42
N GLY A 7 16.10 -10.21 -7.49
CA GLY A 7 15.48 -11.41 -6.89
C GLY A 7 14.61 -11.19 -5.64
N HIS A 8 14.63 -10.02 -4.99
CA HIS A 8 14.11 -9.92 -3.61
C HIS A 8 13.07 -8.83 -3.31
N LEU A 9 12.62 -8.06 -4.30
CA LEU A 9 11.53 -7.08 -4.07
C LEU A 9 10.12 -7.68 -4.24
N VAL A 10 10.01 -8.81 -4.94
CA VAL A 10 8.73 -9.50 -5.22
C VAL A 10 8.25 -10.32 -4.01
N ALA A 11 9.16 -10.76 -3.14
CA ALA A 11 8.81 -11.49 -1.93
C ALA A 11 8.14 -10.62 -0.85
N GLN A 12 8.43 -9.31 -0.82
CA GLN A 12 7.73 -8.39 0.09
C GLN A 12 6.30 -8.10 -0.35
N ALA A 13 6.01 -8.20 -1.65
CA ALA A 13 4.64 -8.21 -2.17
C ALA A 13 3.89 -9.51 -1.81
N ALA A 14 4.60 -10.61 -1.51
CA ALA A 14 3.97 -11.83 -1.00
C ALA A 14 3.55 -11.72 0.48
N ALA A 15 4.05 -10.75 1.25
CA ALA A 15 3.53 -10.43 2.60
C ALA A 15 2.19 -9.68 2.57
N PHE A 16 1.71 -9.31 1.39
CA PHE A 16 0.33 -8.90 1.14
C PHE A 16 -0.66 -10.08 1.27
N LYS A 17 -0.19 -11.31 1.52
CA LYS A 17 -0.99 -12.53 1.76
C LYS A 17 -1.70 -12.61 3.13
N LYS A 18 -1.96 -11.50 3.82
CA LYS A 18 -2.66 -11.48 5.12
C LYS A 18 -3.91 -10.58 5.09
N THR A 19 -4.57 -10.61 3.95
CA THR A 19 -5.79 -9.89 3.51
C THR A 19 -7.06 -10.28 4.30
N SER A 20 -7.02 -10.38 5.63
CA SER A 20 -8.27 -10.49 6.40
C SER A 20 -8.23 -9.77 7.75
N ASP A 21 -7.15 -9.93 8.52
CA ASP A 21 -7.01 -9.23 9.81
C ASP A 21 -6.39 -7.82 9.67
N GLY A 22 -5.82 -7.52 8.49
CA GLY A 22 -5.07 -6.30 8.20
C GLY A 22 -5.87 -5.15 7.58
N VAL A 23 -7.18 -5.33 7.34
CA VAL A 23 -8.06 -4.39 6.62
C VAL A 23 -8.19 -3.03 7.35
N ARG A 24 -7.84 -2.97 8.64
CA ARG A 24 -7.80 -1.73 9.44
C ARG A 24 -6.62 -1.69 10.40
N ALA A 25 -5.39 -1.73 9.88
CA ALA A 25 -4.21 -1.42 10.69
C ALA A 25 -3.75 0.03 10.43
N PRO A 26 -4.30 1.06 11.12
CA PRO A 26 -3.89 2.45 11.00
C PRO A 26 -2.37 2.62 11.06
N ALA A 27 -1.71 1.87 11.95
CA ALA A 27 -0.27 1.92 12.13
C ALA A 27 0.51 1.59 10.85
N ARG A 28 0.04 0.62 10.05
CA ARG A 28 0.70 0.24 8.78
C ARG A 28 0.50 1.32 7.71
N VAL A 29 -0.69 1.92 7.65
CA VAL A 29 -0.99 3.01 6.72
C VAL A 29 -0.08 4.20 7.02
N GLU A 30 0.02 4.61 8.28
CA GLU A 30 0.88 5.73 8.67
C GLU A 30 2.36 5.46 8.40
N GLN A 31 2.85 4.22 8.55
CA GLN A 31 4.22 3.85 8.17
C GLN A 31 4.47 4.01 6.66
N VAL A 32 3.51 3.61 5.82
CA VAL A 32 3.60 3.81 4.37
C VAL A 32 3.60 5.30 4.04
N ILE A 33 2.70 6.08 4.64
CA ILE A 33 2.60 7.53 4.42
C ILE A 33 3.90 8.24 4.82
N ALA A 34 4.45 7.94 5.99
CA ALA A 34 5.72 8.52 6.43
C ALA A 34 6.86 8.22 5.44
N LYS A 35 6.94 6.97 4.95
CA LYS A 35 7.94 6.57 3.96
C LYS A 35 7.80 7.34 2.65
N VAL A 36 6.60 7.40 2.07
CA VAL A 36 6.40 8.05 0.76
C VAL A 36 6.53 9.57 0.84
N ARG A 37 6.22 10.18 1.99
CA ARG A 37 6.53 11.59 2.25
C ARG A 37 8.04 11.84 2.27
N GLY A 38 8.82 10.97 2.90
CA GLY A 38 10.29 11.05 2.87
C GLY A 38 10.84 10.99 1.44
N ILE A 39 10.37 10.02 0.65
CA ILE A 39 10.75 9.88 -0.77
C ILE A 39 10.34 11.12 -1.58
N ALA A 40 9.17 11.71 -1.31
CA ALA A 40 8.72 12.92 -1.98
C ALA A 40 9.69 14.09 -1.74
N VAL A 41 10.12 14.29 -0.48
CA VAL A 41 11.13 15.29 -0.13
C VAL A 41 12.45 15.03 -0.87
N GLU A 42 12.94 13.79 -0.84
CA GLU A 42 14.21 13.41 -1.49
C GLU A 42 14.21 13.61 -3.01
N THR A 43 13.04 13.47 -3.64
CA THR A 43 12.87 13.57 -5.10
C THR A 43 12.42 14.96 -5.57
N GLY A 44 12.19 15.89 -4.65
CA GLY A 44 11.66 17.23 -4.96
C GLY A 44 10.18 17.25 -5.34
N ALA A 45 9.44 16.16 -5.12
CA ALA A 45 8.00 16.10 -5.26
C ALA A 45 7.30 16.71 -4.02
N SER A 46 6.05 17.17 -4.16
CA SER A 46 5.27 17.67 -3.03
C SER A 46 4.86 16.52 -2.08
N PRO A 47 5.30 16.52 -0.80
CA PRO A 47 4.89 15.51 0.17
C PRO A 47 3.38 15.48 0.41
N GLU A 48 2.73 16.64 0.37
CA GLU A 48 1.28 16.78 0.56
C GLU A 48 0.49 16.15 -0.58
N VAL A 49 0.95 16.32 -1.83
CA VAL A 49 0.32 15.68 -2.99
C VAL A 49 0.51 14.17 -2.92
N VAL A 50 1.74 13.70 -2.66
CA VAL A 50 2.06 12.28 -2.57
C VAL A 50 1.24 11.59 -1.48
N GLU A 51 1.16 12.18 -0.29
CA GLU A 51 0.34 11.65 0.80
C GLU A 51 -1.13 11.50 0.41
N ARG A 52 -1.74 12.55 -0.18
CA ARG A 52 -3.16 12.52 -0.57
C ARG A 52 -3.45 11.41 -1.58
N VAL A 53 -2.58 11.25 -2.58
CA VAL A 53 -2.72 10.19 -3.59
C VAL A 53 -2.63 8.81 -2.95
N TYR A 54 -1.64 8.58 -2.07
CA TYR A 54 -1.50 7.30 -1.39
C TYR A 54 -2.67 6.99 -0.46
N ARG A 55 -3.16 7.98 0.30
CA ARG A 55 -4.34 7.79 1.18
C ARG A 55 -5.59 7.45 0.39
N ALA A 56 -5.85 8.17 -0.72
CA ALA A 56 -7.00 7.90 -1.58
C ALA A 56 -6.92 6.49 -2.21
N MET A 57 -5.74 6.09 -2.68
CA MET A 57 -5.52 4.76 -3.25
C MET A 57 -5.73 3.65 -2.22
N ILE A 58 -5.20 3.81 -1.00
CA ILE A 58 -5.40 2.83 0.08
C ILE A 58 -6.88 2.72 0.45
N ALA A 59 -7.59 3.84 0.58
CA ALA A 59 -9.02 3.85 0.87
C ALA A 59 -9.81 3.13 -0.22
N ALA A 60 -9.51 3.41 -1.50
CA ALA A 60 -10.18 2.77 -2.62
C ALA A 60 -9.99 1.25 -2.64
N PHE A 61 -8.79 0.74 -2.34
CA PHE A 61 -8.55 -0.71 -2.26
C PHE A 61 -9.28 -1.37 -1.09
N ILE A 62 -9.39 -0.69 0.05
CA ILE A 62 -10.17 -1.20 1.19
C ILE A 62 -11.66 -1.26 0.83
N ASP A 63 -12.18 -0.22 0.19
CA ASP A 63 -13.58 -0.17 -0.24
C ASP A 63 -13.88 -1.25 -1.29
N GLU A 64 -12.97 -1.47 -2.25
CA GLU A 64 -13.07 -2.54 -3.25
C GLU A 64 -13.07 -3.93 -2.59
N GLU A 65 -12.15 -4.19 -1.66
CA GLU A 65 -12.06 -5.46 -0.93
C GLU A 65 -13.36 -5.72 -0.14
N LEU A 66 -13.87 -4.70 0.57
CA LEU A 66 -15.15 -4.79 1.30
C LEU A 66 -16.34 -5.08 0.37
N GLN A 67 -16.39 -4.46 -0.81
CA GLN A 67 -17.45 -4.71 -1.80
C GLN A 67 -17.40 -6.13 -2.37
N VAL A 68 -16.20 -6.63 -2.69
CA VAL A 68 -16.01 -8.00 -3.19
C VAL A 68 -16.42 -9.03 -2.15
N HIS A 69 -16.07 -8.82 -0.87
CA HIS A 69 -16.48 -9.71 0.21
C HIS A 69 -17.98 -9.63 0.50
N ALA A 70 -18.60 -8.46 0.42
CA ALA A 70 -20.04 -8.29 0.60
C ALA A 70 -20.85 -9.00 -0.51
N GLY A 71 -20.36 -8.99 -1.76
CA GLY A 71 -20.99 -9.69 -2.89
C GLY A 71 -20.93 -11.23 -2.81
N LEU A 72 -19.95 -11.78 -2.08
CA LEU A 72 -19.80 -13.23 -1.87
C LEU A 72 -20.62 -13.78 -0.69
N ALA A 73 -20.99 -12.93 0.28
CA ALA A 73 -21.81 -13.33 1.42
C ALA A 73 -23.34 -13.39 1.11
N GLY A 74 -23.73 -12.98 -0.10
CA GLY A 74 -25.13 -12.88 -0.53
C GLY A 74 -25.58 -13.88 -1.60
N LYS A 75 -24.85 -14.98 -1.81
CA LYS A 75 -25.21 -16.03 -2.78
C LYS A 75 -25.21 -17.42 -2.16
#